data_AF-A0A8T6DIT7-F1
#
_entry.id   AF-A0A8T6DIT7-F1
#
_cell.length_a   1.000
_cell.length_b   1.000
_cell.length_c   1.000
_cell.angle_alpha   90.00
_cell.angle_beta   90.00
_cell.angle_gamma   90.00
#
_symmetry.space_group_name_H-M   'P 1'
#
loop_
_entity.id
_entity.type
_entity.pdbx_description
1 polymer ?
#
loop_
_entity_poly.entity_id
_entity_poly.type
_entity_poly.pdbx_seq_one_letter_code
_entity_poly.pdbx_strand_id
1 'polypeptide(L)'
;MTQADRIRQFVANNYIEPARRAGEEYVTVRAGDVDKSMVNRKLLPPMSRLPNVVQVLGGKKLQDLVNVELVDWHGKGTNTTFLYLIRQPFYARTIESASPRRLESSEMPRLPEPKSSLTSRIRKMLQ
;
A
#
# COMPACT_ATOMS: atom_id res chain seq x y z
N MET A 1 12.43 22.38 -1.70
CA MET A 1 12.27 21.04 -1.07
C MET A 1 13.54 20.73 -0.28
N THR A 2 13.42 20.53 1.04
CA THR A 2 14.59 20.34 1.92
C THR A 2 15.07 18.88 1.92
N GLN A 3 16.30 18.62 2.39
CA GLN A 3 16.79 17.25 2.59
C GLN A 3 15.86 16.47 3.54
N ALA A 4 15.37 17.13 4.59
CA ALA A 4 14.42 16.55 5.54
C ALA A 4 13.10 16.15 4.87
N ASP A 5 12.57 16.96 3.95
CA ASP A 5 11.34 16.61 3.22
C ASP A 5 11.52 15.39 2.32
N ARG A 6 12.69 15.23 1.70
CA ARG A 6 13.03 14.03 0.91
C ARG A 6 13.06 12.77 1.77
N ILE A 7 13.63 12.86 2.97
CA ILE A 7 13.64 11.75 3.93
C ILE A 7 12.20 11.40 4.34
N ARG A 8 11.36 12.39 4.65
CA ARG A 8 9.96 12.15 5.01
C ARG A 8 9.19 11.42 3.91
N GLN A 9 9.28 11.91 2.68
CA GLN A 9 8.62 11.27 1.53
C GLN A 9 9.15 9.86 1.27
N PHE A 10 10.46 9.66 1.40
CA PHE A 10 11.06 8.34 1.24
C PHE A 10 10.53 7.35 2.27
N VAL A 11 10.49 7.74 3.55
CA VAL A 11 9.98 6.89 4.63
C VAL A 11 8.49 6.59 4.45
N ALA A 12 7.69 7.61 4.11
CA ALA A 12 6.27 7.46 3.83
C ALA A 12 6.03 6.40 2.74
N ASN A 13 6.67 6.56 1.58
CA ASN A 13 6.40 5.72 0.41
C ASN A 13 6.96 4.29 0.49
N ASN A 14 8.06 4.09 1.23
CA ASN A 14 8.75 2.80 1.25
C ASN A 14 8.48 1.96 2.51
N TYR A 15 8.03 2.58 3.61
CA TYR A 15 7.80 1.87 4.88
C TYR A 15 6.34 2.02 5.34
N ILE A 16 5.85 3.25 5.46
CA ILE A 16 4.53 3.51 6.06
C ILE A 16 3.38 3.10 5.12
N GLU A 17 3.40 3.54 3.87
CA GLU A 17 2.33 3.24 2.91
C GLU A 17 2.21 1.74 2.57
N PRO A 18 3.31 0.98 2.38
CA PRO A 18 3.23 -0.47 2.25
C PRO A 18 2.61 -1.15 3.48
N ALA A 19 3.05 -0.80 4.69
CA ALA A 19 2.52 -1.36 5.94
C ALA A 19 1.03 -1.00 6.13
N ARG A 20 0.65 0.24 5.79
CA ARG A 20 -0.75 0.68 5.77
C ARG A 20 -1.60 -0.13 4.81
N ARG A 21 -1.13 -0.37 3.58
CA ARG A 21 -1.84 -1.18 2.59
C ARG A 21 -1.93 -2.66 2.99
N ALA A 22 -0.92 -3.16 3.71
CA ALA A 22 -0.94 -4.50 4.27
C ALA A 22 -1.88 -4.65 5.48
N GLY A 23 -2.42 -3.53 6.00
CA GLY A 23 -3.27 -3.55 7.18
C GLY A 23 -2.49 -3.74 8.48
N GLU A 24 -1.17 -3.51 8.48
CA GLU A 24 -0.36 -3.59 9.70
C GLU A 24 -0.67 -2.45 10.67
N GLU A 25 -0.76 -2.77 11.96
CA GLU A 25 -0.99 -1.79 13.02
C GLU A 25 0.31 -1.08 13.41
N TYR A 26 1.45 -1.77 13.31
CA TYR A 26 2.75 -1.28 13.73
C TYR A 26 3.76 -1.38 12.60
N VAL A 27 4.63 -0.39 12.48
CA VAL A 27 5.74 -0.39 11.53
C VAL A 27 7.04 -0.03 12.23
N THR A 28 8.06 -0.85 11.99
CA THR A 28 9.39 -0.67 12.56
C THR A 28 10.33 -0.12 11.49
N VAL A 29 10.95 1.02 11.75
CA VAL A 29 11.87 1.68 10.81
C VAL A 29 13.24 1.85 11.44
N ARG A 30 14.26 1.25 10.85
CA ARG A 30 15.65 1.39 11.27
C ARG A 30 16.35 2.52 10.53
N ALA A 31 16.96 3.44 11.27
CA ALA A 31 17.63 4.62 10.72
C ALA A 31 18.77 4.26 9.76
N GLY A 32 19.55 3.22 10.07
CA GLY A 32 20.64 2.75 9.21
C GLY A 32 20.15 2.19 7.87
N ASP A 33 18.98 1.57 7.84
CA ASP A 33 18.41 0.99 6.61
C ASP A 33 17.84 2.08 5.72
N VAL A 34 17.20 3.09 6.32
CA VAL A 34 16.77 4.31 5.62
C VAL A 34 17.98 5.02 5.00
N ASP A 35 19.04 5.25 5.79
CA ASP A 35 20.23 5.93 5.35
C ASP A 35 20.89 5.22 4.16
N LYS A 36 21.20 3.92 4.32
CA LYS A 36 21.78 3.08 3.26
C LYS A 36 20.91 3.07 2.01
N SER A 37 19.60 2.92 2.16
CA SER A 37 18.68 2.89 1.02
C SER A 37 18.68 4.21 0.24
N MET A 38 18.75 5.35 0.94
CA MET A 38 18.84 6.66 0.29
C MET A 38 20.22 6.93 -0.33
N VAL A 39 21.31 6.38 0.22
CA VAL A 39 22.66 6.36 -0.43
C VAL A 39 22.60 5.60 -1.74
N ASN A 40 22.10 4.36 -1.70
CA ASN A 40 22.09 3.46 -2.84
C ASN A 40 21.25 4.02 -3.99
N ARG A 41 20.15 4.71 -3.66
CA ARG A 41 19.29 5.39 -4.64
C ARG A 41 19.81 6.76 -5.10
N LYS A 42 21.02 7.17 -4.69
CA LYS A 42 21.64 8.48 -4.98
C LYS A 42 20.76 9.68 -4.58
N LEU A 43 19.89 9.50 -3.58
CA LEU A 43 18.95 10.53 -3.11
C LEU A 43 19.58 11.50 -2.11
N LEU A 44 20.67 11.09 -1.46
CA LEU A 44 21.48 11.89 -0.54
C LEU A 44 23.00 11.68 -0.78
N PRO A 45 23.88 12.60 -0.32
CA PRO A 45 25.35 12.51 -0.41
C PRO A 45 26.02 11.82 0.80
N PRO A 46 27.04 10.95 0.61
CA PRO A 46 27.50 9.90 1.57
C PRO A 46 28.02 10.36 2.94
N MET A 47 28.31 11.63 3.14
CA MET A 47 29.13 12.06 4.28
C MET A 47 28.37 12.69 5.46
N SER A 48 27.08 13.03 5.36
CA SER A 48 26.41 13.73 6.48
C SER A 48 24.89 13.55 6.45
N ARG A 49 24.39 12.46 7.06
CA ARG A 49 22.98 12.04 6.88
C ARG A 49 22.34 11.45 8.11
N LEU A 50 23.02 10.53 8.81
CA LEU A 50 22.45 9.79 9.94
C LEU A 50 21.84 10.69 11.02
N PRO A 51 22.50 11.77 11.48
CA PRO A 51 21.89 12.69 12.43
C PRO A 51 20.59 13.33 11.89
N ASN A 52 20.56 13.69 10.60
CA ASN A 52 19.36 14.26 9.95
C ASN A 52 18.25 13.20 9.80
N VAL A 53 18.60 11.96 9.46
CA VAL A 53 17.64 10.85 9.37
C VAL A 53 17.04 10.57 10.73
N VAL A 54 17.87 10.44 11.77
CA VAL A 54 17.41 10.21 13.16
C VAL A 54 16.53 11.37 13.63
N GLN A 55 16.92 12.63 13.36
CA GLN A 55 16.08 13.79 13.68
C GLN A 55 14.74 13.79 12.93
N VAL A 56 14.72 13.42 11.65
CA VAL A 56 13.49 13.39 10.86
C VAL A 56 12.56 12.27 11.32
N LEU A 57 13.11 11.08 11.60
CA LEU A 57 12.34 9.94 12.11
C LEU A 57 11.74 10.23 13.49
N GLY A 58 12.50 10.85 14.40
CA GLY A 58 11.98 11.26 15.71
C GLY A 58 11.07 12.50 15.68
N GLY A 59 10.99 13.21 14.56
CA GLY A 59 10.28 14.49 14.48
C GLY A 59 8.77 14.37 14.31
N LYS A 60 8.00 15.19 15.04
CA LYS A 60 6.53 15.26 14.91
C LYS A 60 6.05 15.56 13.49
N LYS A 61 6.80 16.35 12.71
CA LYS A 61 6.43 16.68 11.33
C LYS A 61 6.29 15.45 10.42
N LEU A 62 7.05 14.37 10.68
CA LEU A 62 6.84 13.11 9.96
C LEU A 62 5.52 12.46 10.39
N GLN A 63 5.32 12.34 11.70
CA GLN A 63 4.12 11.77 12.33
C GLN A 63 2.84 12.43 11.79
N ASP A 64 2.80 13.76 11.76
CA ASP A 64 1.66 14.53 11.26
C ASP A 64 1.44 14.32 9.76
N LEU A 65 2.52 14.27 8.97
CA LEU A 65 2.45 14.15 7.50
C LEU A 65 1.88 12.81 7.07
N VAL A 66 2.26 11.74 7.76
CA VAL A 66 1.81 10.37 7.44
C VAL A 66 0.71 9.86 8.37
N ASN A 67 0.21 10.66 9.32
CA ASN A 67 -0.77 10.24 10.33
C ASN A 67 -0.37 8.93 11.06
N VAL A 68 0.84 8.93 11.64
CA VAL A 68 1.34 7.84 12.48
C VAL A 68 1.79 8.40 13.82
N GLU A 69 1.84 7.55 14.83
CA GLU A 69 2.28 7.93 16.17
C GLU A 69 3.57 7.19 16.52
N LEU A 70 4.58 7.90 17.02
CA LEU A 70 5.80 7.26 17.49
C LEU A 70 5.54 6.63 18.87
N VAL A 71 5.56 5.30 18.94
CA VAL A 71 5.30 4.53 20.17
C VAL A 71 6.56 4.46 21.02
N ASP A 72 7.66 4.06 20.38
CA ASP A 72 8.93 3.87 21.06
C ASP A 72 10.09 4.01 20.08
N TRP A 73 11.27 4.29 20.60
CA TRP A 73 12.51 4.27 19.83
C TRP A 73 13.70 3.95 20.73
N HIS A 74 14.61 3.14 20.21
CA HIS A 74 15.81 2.75 20.95
C HIS A 74 17.02 2.56 20.02
N GLY A 75 18.21 2.57 20.61
CA GLY A 75 19.48 2.37 19.90
C GLY A 75 20.24 3.67 19.61
N LYS A 76 21.44 3.53 19.02
CA LYS A 76 22.34 4.65 18.71
C LYS A 76 22.81 4.58 17.25
N GLY A 77 22.84 5.74 16.59
CA GLY A 77 23.37 5.88 15.22
C GLY A 77 22.61 5.05 14.19
N THR A 78 23.32 4.17 13.48
CA THR A 78 22.74 3.29 12.44
C THR A 78 21.82 2.20 12.99
N ASN A 79 21.94 1.89 14.28
CA ASN A 79 21.12 0.88 14.95
C ASN A 79 19.90 1.49 15.65
N THR A 80 19.66 2.79 15.49
CA THR A 80 18.45 3.41 16.02
C THR A 80 17.23 2.88 15.26
N THR A 81 16.27 2.37 16.02
CA THR A 81 15.05 1.75 15.52
C THR A 81 13.86 2.51 16.11
N PHE A 82 12.92 2.88 15.25
CA PHE A 82 11.71 3.61 15.60
C PHE A 82 10.49 2.71 15.35
N LEU A 83 9.63 2.60 16.36
CA LEU A 83 8.38 1.88 16.29
C LEU A 83 7.24 2.90 16.15
N TYR A 84 6.50 2.82 15.05
CA TYR A 84 5.33 3.65 14.82
C TYR A 84 4.05 2.83 14.85
N LEU A 85 3.00 3.42 15.43
CA LEU A 85 1.62 2.96 15.31
C LEU A 85 0.98 3.65 14.11
N ILE A 86 0.48 2.87 13.17
CA ILE A 86 -0.27 3.38 12.03
C ILE A 86 -1.70 3.60 12.49
N ARG A 87 -2.12 4.87 12.54
CA ARG A 87 -3.54 5.20 12.77
C ARG A 87 -4.30 4.94 11.48
N GLN A 88 -4.70 3.68 11.29
CA GLN A 88 -5.59 3.32 10.20
C GLN A 88 -6.95 3.98 10.45
N PRO A 89 -7.55 4.65 9.44
CA PRO A 89 -8.99 4.85 9.48
C PRO A 89 -9.61 3.46 9.49
N PHE A 90 -10.44 3.20 10.51
CA PHE A 90 -11.21 1.97 10.66
C PHE A 90 -12.23 1.90 9.51
N TYR A 91 -11.77 1.59 8.29
CA TYR A 91 -12.64 1.11 7.23
C TYR A 91 -12.60 -0.40 7.32
N ALA A 92 -13.79 -0.96 7.57
CA ALA A 92 -14.04 -2.34 7.90
C ALA A 92 -13.07 -3.32 7.21
N ARG A 93 -12.51 -4.23 8.01
CA ARG A 93 -12.07 -5.54 7.53
C ARG A 93 -13.24 -6.20 6.81
N THR A 94 -13.42 -5.90 5.53
CA THR A 94 -14.27 -6.70 4.66
C THR A 94 -13.46 -7.94 4.34
N ILE A 95 -13.66 -8.96 5.19
CA ILE A 95 -13.58 -10.39 4.90
C ILE A 95 -13.14 -10.70 3.46
N GLU A 96 -11.84 -10.76 3.19
CA GLU A 96 -11.30 -11.38 1.97
C GLU A 96 -10.29 -12.47 2.35
N SER A 97 -10.77 -13.38 3.21
CA SER A 97 -10.27 -14.75 3.33
C SER A 97 -10.84 -15.67 2.23
N ALA A 98 -11.37 -15.11 1.14
CA ALA A 98 -11.84 -15.86 -0.02
C ALA A 98 -10.76 -15.88 -1.10
N SER A 99 -9.82 -16.81 -0.96
CA SER A 99 -9.03 -17.35 -2.07
C SER A 99 -9.94 -17.67 -3.27
N PRO A 100 -9.77 -17.08 -4.45
CA PRO A 100 -10.34 -17.66 -5.65
C PRO A 100 -9.42 -18.81 -6.03
N ARG A 101 -9.82 -20.02 -5.61
CA ARG A 101 -9.41 -21.24 -6.31
C ARG A 101 -9.66 -21.01 -7.80
N ARG A 102 -8.65 -21.37 -8.60
CA ARG A 102 -8.74 -21.79 -10.01
C ARG A 102 -10.20 -21.98 -10.47
N LEU A 103 -10.67 -21.10 -11.34
CA LEU A 103 -11.62 -21.47 -12.38
C LEU A 103 -10.97 -21.09 -13.70
N GLU A 104 -10.43 -22.13 -14.32
CA GLU A 104 -10.09 -22.13 -15.74
C GLU A 104 -11.30 -21.67 -16.56
N SER A 105 -11.00 -20.81 -17.51
CA SER A 105 -11.89 -20.30 -18.53
C SER A 105 -12.32 -21.42 -19.48
N SER A 106 -13.38 -22.16 -19.18
CA SER A 106 -14.11 -22.93 -20.21
C SER A 106 -15.53 -23.27 -19.77
N GLU A 107 -16.47 -22.98 -20.68
CA GLU A 107 -17.92 -23.27 -20.66
C GLU A 107 -18.86 -22.19 -20.10
N MET A 108 -19.27 -21.29 -21.00
CA MET A 108 -20.59 -20.67 -20.93
C MET A 108 -21.67 -21.72 -21.30
N PRO A 109 -22.66 -22.01 -20.44
CA PRO A 109 -23.92 -22.57 -20.89
C PRO A 109 -24.74 -21.45 -21.54
N ARG A 110 -25.14 -21.64 -22.80
CA ARG A 110 -25.96 -20.69 -23.57
C ARG A 110 -27.27 -20.42 -22.83
N LEU A 111 -27.55 -19.14 -22.53
CA LEU A 111 -28.86 -18.71 -22.06
C LEU A 111 -29.91 -18.91 -23.17
N PRO A 112 -31.11 -19.39 -22.86
CA PRO A 112 -32.19 -19.51 -23.85
C PRO A 112 -32.78 -18.14 -24.17
N GLU A 113 -33.02 -17.89 -25.47
CA GLU A 113 -33.53 -16.61 -25.95
C GLU A 113 -34.97 -16.32 -25.47
N PRO A 114 -35.31 -15.03 -25.21
CA PRO A 114 -36.65 -14.64 -24.80
C PRO A 114 -37.64 -14.70 -25.97
N LYS A 115 -38.74 -15.43 -25.76
CA LYS A 115 -39.90 -15.48 -26.66
C LYS A 115 -40.73 -14.20 -26.52
N SER A 116 -40.75 -13.34 -27.55
CA SER A 116 -41.98 -12.75 -28.09
C SER A 116 -41.68 -11.77 -29.23
N SER A 117 -42.27 -11.99 -30.40
CA SER A 117 -43.31 -11.08 -30.92
C SER A 117 -43.73 -11.55 -32.32
N LEU A 118 -45.04 -11.59 -32.52
CA LEU A 118 -45.69 -11.81 -33.79
C LEU A 118 -45.14 -10.86 -34.86
N THR A 119 -44.84 -11.37 -36.05
CA THR A 119 -45.37 -10.80 -37.30
C THR A 119 -44.96 -11.64 -38.52
N SER A 120 -45.98 -12.05 -39.28
CA SER A 120 -45.95 -12.33 -40.72
C SER A 120 -45.15 -13.57 -41.18
N ARG A 121 -45.55 -14.37 -42.16
CA ARG A 121 -46.64 -14.37 -43.13
C ARG A 121 -46.51 -15.72 -43.87
N ILE A 122 -47.60 -16.48 -43.94
CA ILE A 122 -48.16 -17.09 -45.16
C ILE A 122 -47.32 -18.14 -45.95
N ARG A 123 -48.05 -19.18 -46.41
CA ARG A 123 -47.76 -20.21 -47.45
C ARG A 123 -46.90 -21.38 -46.95
N LYS A 124 -47.25 -22.65 -47.17
CA LYS A 124 -48.16 -23.26 -48.15
C LYS A 124 -48.36 -24.73 -47.72
N MET A 125 -49.60 -25.14 -47.45
CA MET A 125 -50.00 -26.54 -47.51
C MET A 125 -50.94 -26.61 -48.71
N LEU A 126 -50.50 -27.27 -49.79
CA LEU A 126 -51.30 -27.79 -50.90
C LEU A 126 -50.32 -28.34 -51.96
N GLN A 127 -49.91 -29.60 -51.76
CA GLN A 127 -50.11 -30.75 -52.66
C GLN A 127 -49.30 -31.93 -52.12
#